data_AF-A0A370QNI3-F1
#
_entry.id   AF-A0A370QNI3-F1
#
_cell.length_a   1.000
_cell.length_b   1.000
_cell.length_c   1.000
_cell.angle_alpha   90.00
_cell.angle_beta   90.00
_cell.angle_gamma   90.00
#
_symmetry.space_group_name_H-M   'P 1'
#
loop_
_entity.id
_entity.type
_entity.pdbx_description
1 polymer ?
#
loop_
_entity_poly.entity_id
_entity_poly.type
_entity_poly.pdbx_seq_one_letter_code
_entity_poly.pdbx_strand_id
1 'polypeptide(L)'
;MDNHFGRGLMKGIHSKQPMNSQRITGYCDDFKRGYVIGYTHHLMETTHDTELASRVAGCLTRQYGLDKEAMIDIFTEYQRSSSVSAFVSGYAITAQSIERDETTHGWPEAMSSA
;
A
#
# COMPACT_ATOMS: atom_id res chain seq x y z
N MET A 1 -20.81 -8.59 16.10
CA MET A 1 -19.49 -8.83 15.48
C MET A 1 -19.27 -7.73 14.47
N ASP A 2 -18.43 -6.75 14.79
CA ASP A 2 -18.07 -5.71 13.84
C ASP A 2 -17.04 -6.28 12.86
N ASN A 3 -17.37 -6.30 11.56
CA ASN A 3 -16.45 -6.75 10.52
C ASN A 3 -15.36 -5.68 10.27
N HIS A 4 -14.34 -5.66 11.12
CA HIS A 4 -13.23 -4.70 11.02
C HIS A 4 -12.44 -4.87 9.72
N PHE A 5 -12.25 -6.11 9.27
CA PHE A 5 -11.63 -6.41 7.99
C PHE A 5 -12.39 -5.79 6.83
N GLY A 6 -13.70 -6.05 6.71
CA GLY A 6 -14.53 -5.52 5.63
C GLY A 6 -14.60 -3.98 5.64
N ARG A 7 -14.62 -3.36 6.82
CA ARG A 7 -14.54 -1.89 6.95
C ARG A 7 -13.20 -1.35 6.45
N GLY A 8 -12.11 -2.02 6.80
CA GLY A 8 -10.77 -1.71 6.29
C GLY A 8 -10.72 -1.83 4.77
N LEU A 9 -11.21 -2.93 4.23
CA LEU A 9 -11.27 -3.22 2.80
C LEU A 9 -11.99 -2.11 2.02
N MET A 10 -13.21 -1.78 2.42
CA MET A 10 -13.98 -0.70 1.77
C MET A 10 -13.30 0.66 1.90
N LYS A 11 -12.61 0.91 3.02
CA LYS A 11 -11.85 2.15 3.21
C LYS A 11 -10.65 2.22 2.27
N GLY A 12 -9.95 1.11 2.06
CA GLY A 12 -8.83 0.99 1.13
C GLY A 12 -9.26 1.20 -0.33
N ILE A 13 -10.34 0.53 -0.76
CA ILE A 13 -10.88 0.63 -2.13
C ILE A 13 -11.21 2.08 -2.51
N HIS A 14 -11.74 2.85 -1.57
CA HIS A 14 -12.11 4.24 -1.80
C HIS A 14 -10.99 5.25 -1.53
N SER A 15 -9.79 4.80 -1.16
CA SER A 15 -8.71 5.70 -0.80
C SER A 15 -7.87 6.07 -2.01
N LYS A 16 -7.76 7.37 -2.32
CA LYS A 16 -6.89 7.89 -3.38
C LYS A 16 -5.40 7.85 -3.02
N GLN A 17 -5.10 7.77 -1.73
CA GLN A 17 -3.75 7.78 -1.17
C GLN A 17 -3.68 6.82 0.02
N PRO A 18 -2.50 6.27 0.36
CA PRO A 18 -2.37 5.41 1.52
C PRO A 18 -2.63 6.20 2.81
N MET A 19 -3.15 5.53 3.82
CA MET A 19 -3.39 6.14 5.13
C MET A 19 -2.04 6.36 5.81
N ASN A 20 -1.86 7.53 6.42
CA ASN A 20 -0.62 7.78 7.15
C ASN A 20 -0.46 6.82 8.34
N SER A 21 0.80 6.55 8.71
CA SER A 21 1.15 5.61 9.79
C SER A 21 0.55 6.02 11.14
N GLN A 22 0.41 7.31 11.43
CA GLN A 22 -0.15 7.81 12.69
C GLN A 22 -1.65 7.56 12.85
N ARG A 23 -2.42 7.57 11.76
CA ARG A 23 -3.87 7.32 11.80
C ARG A 23 -4.18 5.83 11.83
N ILE A 24 -3.36 5.02 11.16
CA ILE A 24 -3.61 3.58 11.04
C ILE A 24 -3.16 2.77 12.27
N THR A 25 -2.24 3.30 13.10
CA THR A 25 -1.82 2.67 14.36
C THR A 25 -2.95 2.51 15.37
N GLY A 26 -3.99 3.35 15.30
CA GLY A 26 -5.17 3.25 16.17
C GLY A 26 -6.15 2.12 15.81
N TYR A 27 -5.92 1.41 14.70
CA TYR A 27 -6.79 0.31 14.25
C TYR A 27 -6.20 -1.06 14.58
N CYS A 28 -7.05 -2.09 14.66
CA CYS A 28 -6.60 -3.47 14.83
C CYS A 28 -6.06 -4.04 13.51
N ASP A 29 -5.33 -5.15 13.59
CA ASP A 29 -4.66 -5.73 12.42
C ASP A 29 -5.63 -6.20 11.34
N ASP A 30 -6.83 -6.68 11.70
CA ASP A 30 -7.85 -7.06 10.71
C ASP A 30 -8.27 -5.86 9.85
N PHE A 31 -8.46 -4.69 10.45
CA PHE A 31 -8.76 -3.47 9.70
C PHE A 31 -7.60 -3.09 8.79
N LYS A 32 -6.36 -3.12 9.31
CA LYS A 32 -5.17 -2.77 8.54
C LYS A 32 -4.96 -3.71 7.35
N ARG A 33 -5.12 -5.03 7.55
CA ARG A 33 -5.04 -6.05 6.49
C ARG A 33 -6.08 -5.78 5.41
N GLY A 34 -7.34 -5.60 5.81
CA GLY A 34 -8.42 -5.23 4.90
C GLY A 34 -8.07 -3.96 4.11
N TYR A 35 -7.59 -2.92 4.80
CA TYR A 35 -7.19 -1.66 4.18
C TYR A 35 -6.11 -1.84 3.12
N VAL A 36 -5.02 -2.57 3.42
CA VAL A 36 -3.93 -2.82 2.46
C VAL A 36 -4.46 -3.56 1.23
N ILE A 37 -5.24 -4.62 1.41
CA ILE A 37 -5.84 -5.39 0.31
C ILE A 37 -6.71 -4.49 -0.57
N GLY A 38 -7.60 -3.71 0.06
CA GLY A 38 -8.54 -2.84 -0.66
C GLY A 38 -7.84 -1.73 -1.43
N TYR A 39 -6.82 -1.11 -0.82
CA TYR A 39 -6.04 -0.06 -1.47
C TYR A 39 -5.22 -0.60 -2.65
N THR A 40 -4.60 -1.77 -2.47
CA THR A 40 -3.85 -2.41 -3.56
C THR A 40 -4.76 -2.83 -4.71
N HIS A 41 -5.96 -3.34 -4.43
CA HIS A 41 -6.95 -3.63 -5.47
C HIS A 41 -7.32 -2.37 -6.26
N HIS A 42 -7.68 -1.29 -5.58
CA HIS A 42 -7.98 -0.01 -6.23
C HIS A 42 -6.81 0.51 -7.08
N LEU A 43 -5.58 0.37 -6.58
CA LEU A 43 -4.38 0.77 -7.31
C LEU A 43 -4.20 -0.06 -8.58
N MET A 44 -4.36 -1.38 -8.51
CA MET A 44 -4.32 -2.26 -9.69
C MET A 44 -5.38 -1.90 -10.74
N GLU A 45 -6.62 -1.62 -10.31
CA GLU A 45 -7.69 -1.23 -11.21
C GLU A 45 -7.43 0.10 -11.90
N THR A 46 -6.76 1.03 -11.20
CA THR A 46 -6.51 2.38 -11.71
C THR A 46 -5.26 2.46 -12.58
N THR A 47 -4.18 1.74 -12.23
CA THR A 47 -2.89 1.81 -12.95
C THR A 47 -2.71 0.70 -13.96
N HIS A 48 -3.48 -0.39 -13.85
CA HIS A 48 -3.27 -1.64 -14.57
C HIS A 48 -1.87 -2.25 -14.38
N ASP A 49 -1.17 -1.87 -13.30
CA ASP A 49 0.18 -2.32 -12.96
C ASP A 49 0.18 -3.14 -11.66
N THR A 50 0.17 -4.46 -11.81
CA THR A 50 0.20 -5.43 -10.71
C THR A 50 1.51 -5.42 -9.95
N GLU A 51 2.64 -5.13 -10.61
CA GLU A 51 3.97 -5.13 -9.97
C GLU A 51 4.11 -3.94 -9.04
N LEU A 52 3.74 -2.74 -9.53
CA LEU A 52 3.66 -1.53 -8.74
C LEU A 52 2.74 -1.72 -7.53
N ALA A 53 1.54 -2.24 -7.76
CA ALA A 53 0.56 -2.41 -6.70
C ALA A 53 1.02 -3.41 -5.63
N SER A 54 1.66 -4.50 -6.04
CA SER A 54 2.26 -5.48 -5.13
C SER A 54 3.40 -4.88 -4.32
N ARG A 55 4.27 -4.09 -4.95
CA ARG A 55 5.36 -3.38 -4.26
C ARG A 55 4.83 -2.40 -3.21
N VAL A 56 3.79 -1.64 -3.56
CA VAL A 56 3.13 -0.73 -2.61
C VAL A 56 2.51 -1.49 -1.44
N ALA A 57 1.87 -2.64 -1.69
CA ALA A 57 1.32 -3.49 -0.63
C ALA A 57 2.40 -3.93 0.37
N GLY A 58 3.59 -4.30 -0.11
CA GLY A 58 4.75 -4.63 0.72
C GLY A 58 5.19 -3.48 1.61
N CYS A 59 5.33 -2.27 1.04
CA CYS A 59 5.67 -1.06 1.79
C CYS A 59 4.65 -0.77 2.91
N LEU A 60 3.36 -0.84 2.60
CA LEU A 60 2.29 -0.56 3.56
C LEU A 60 2.20 -1.62 4.66
N THR A 61 2.38 -2.90 4.30
CA THR A 61 2.41 -4.01 5.28
C THR A 61 3.45 -3.72 6.36
N ARG A 62 4.66 -3.32 5.96
CA ARG A 62 5.70 -2.95 6.91
C ARG A 62 5.36 -1.68 7.69
N GLN A 63 4.92 -0.63 6.99
CA GLN A 63 4.60 0.66 7.61
C GLN A 63 3.51 0.54 8.67
N TYR A 64 2.57 -0.39 8.50
CA TYR A 64 1.44 -0.60 9.40
C TYR A 64 1.71 -1.65 10.49
N GLY A 65 2.91 -2.25 10.50
CA GLY A 65 3.31 -3.27 11.47
C GLY A 65 2.57 -4.59 11.31
N LEU A 66 2.19 -4.94 10.06
CA LEU A 66 1.50 -6.19 9.75
C LEU A 66 2.49 -7.34 9.56
N ASP A 67 2.03 -8.55 9.85
CA ASP A 67 2.78 -9.77 9.59
C ASP A 67 2.98 -10.00 8.08
N LYS A 68 4.23 -10.20 7.67
CA LYS A 68 4.62 -10.30 6.27
C LYS A 68 4.07 -11.58 5.63
N GLU A 69 4.16 -12.71 6.32
CA GLU A 69 3.82 -14.02 5.77
C GLU A 69 2.31 -14.15 5.60
N ALA A 70 1.54 -13.74 6.60
CA ALA A 70 0.09 -13.67 6.53
C ALA A 70 -0.42 -12.80 5.36
N MET A 71 0.27 -11.68 5.08
CA MET A 71 -0.09 -10.85 3.93
C MET A 71 0.32 -11.49 2.60
N ILE A 72 1.48 -12.14 2.51
CA ILE A 72 1.88 -12.88 1.31
C ILE A 72 0.88 -13.99 1.00
N ASP A 73 0.43 -14.75 2.00
CA ASP A 73 -0.55 -15.83 1.79
C ASP A 73 -1.85 -15.29 1.18
N ILE A 74 -2.36 -14.18 1.72
CA ILE A 74 -3.55 -13.49 1.17
C ILE A 74 -3.29 -12.96 -0.24
N PHE A 75 -2.10 -12.47 -0.57
CA PHE A 75 -1.82 -12.00 -1.93
C PHE A 75 -1.63 -13.15 -2.93
N THR A 76 -1.07 -14.27 -2.49
CA THR A 76 -0.77 -15.45 -3.33
C THR A 76 -2.03 -16.23 -3.66
N GLU A 77 -3.02 -16.23 -2.76
CA GLU A 77 -4.33 -16.86 -3.01
C GLU A 77 -5.17 -16.08 -4.03
N TYR A 78 -4.93 -14.77 -4.21
CA TYR A 78 -5.75 -13.89 -5.03
C TYR A 78 -5.03 -13.35 -6.30
N GLN A 79 -3.70 -13.46 -6.43
CA GLN A 79 -2.93 -12.92 -7.56
C GLN A 79 -1.92 -13.92 -8.16
N ARG A 80 -1.69 -13.83 -9.48
CA ARG A 80 -0.73 -14.70 -10.22
C ARG A 80 0.73 -14.50 -9.75
N SER A 81 1.56 -15.51 -9.99
CA SER A 81 2.88 -15.77 -9.36
C SER A 81 3.96 -14.67 -9.43
N SER A 82 3.87 -13.68 -10.33
CA SER A 82 4.84 -12.58 -10.45
C SER A 82 4.70 -11.48 -9.37
N SER A 83 3.69 -11.58 -8.50
CA SER A 83 3.32 -10.54 -7.54
C SER A 83 4.11 -10.61 -6.23
N VAL A 84 4.62 -11.79 -5.86
CA VAL A 84 5.27 -12.03 -4.55
C VAL A 84 6.66 -11.37 -4.45
N SER A 85 7.47 -11.43 -5.52
CA SER A 85 8.80 -10.81 -5.52
C SER A 85 8.74 -9.29 -5.38
N ALA A 86 7.79 -8.65 -6.07
CA ALA A 86 7.54 -7.22 -5.97
C ALA A 86 7.07 -6.82 -4.57
N PHE A 87 6.18 -7.61 -3.96
CA PHE A 87 5.76 -7.42 -2.57
C PHE A 87 6.93 -7.50 -1.60
N VAL A 88 7.76 -8.55 -1.71
CA VAL A 88 8.93 -8.73 -0.84
C VAL A 88 9.92 -7.58 -1.01
N SER A 89 10.15 -7.13 -2.24
CA SER A 89 10.97 -5.95 -2.54
C SER A 89 10.42 -4.69 -1.87
N GLY A 90 9.10 -4.46 -1.95
CA GLY A 90 8.43 -3.36 -1.26
C GLY A 90 8.55 -3.44 0.27
N TYR A 91 8.35 -4.62 0.85
CA TYR A 91 8.49 -4.83 2.29
C TYR A 91 9.93 -4.59 2.78
N ALA A 92 10.94 -4.94 1.96
CA ALA A 92 12.34 -4.71 2.29
C ALA A 92 12.71 -3.22 2.36
N ILE A 93 11.97 -2.34 1.68
CA ILE A 93 12.18 -0.89 1.72
C ILE A 93 11.91 -0.38 3.15
N THR A 94 12.98 0.03 3.82
CA THR A 94 12.88 0.80 5.07
C THR A 94 12.44 2.23 4.74
N ALA A 95 11.70 2.89 5.63
CA ALA A 95 11.32 4.31 5.47
C ALA A 95 12.49 5.25 5.10
N GLN A 96 13.74 4.87 5.36
CA GLN A 96 14.96 5.60 4.98
C GLN A 96 15.27 5.64 3.48
N SER A 97 14.60 4.85 2.63
CA SER A 97 14.85 4.84 1.17
C SER A 97 13.87 5.71 0.38
N ILE A 98 12.78 6.19 1.01
CA ILE A 98 11.77 7.02 0.35
C ILE A 98 12.15 8.51 0.41
N GLU A 99 12.96 8.93 1.39
CA GLU A 99 13.44 10.31 1.54
C GLU A 99 14.68 10.67 0.68
N ARG A 100 15.19 9.75 -0.16
CA ARG A 100 16.39 10.00 -0.99
C ARG A 100 16.12 10.19 -2.48
N ASP A 101 14.87 10.37 -2.89
CA ASP A 101 14.53 10.71 -4.28
C ASP A 101 13.82 12.07 -4.44
N GLU A 102 13.55 12.79 -3.34
CA GLU A 102 12.98 14.16 -3.38
C GLU A 102 14.02 15.29 -3.56
N THR A 103 15.24 14.96 -4.01
CA THR A 103 16.29 15.98 -4.26
C THR A 103 16.77 16.11 -5.70
N THR A 104 16.12 15.50 -6.69
CA THR A 104 16.65 15.61 -8.07
C THR A 104 15.69 15.87 -9.23
N HIS A 105 14.38 16.01 -9.04
CA HIS A 105 13.52 16.53 -10.11
C HIS A 105 12.44 17.44 -9.54
N GLY A 106 12.77 18.73 -9.46
CA GLY A 106 11.79 19.78 -9.29
C GLY A 106 10.72 19.67 -10.38
N TRP A 107 9.47 19.56 -9.96
CA TRP A 107 8.34 19.80 -10.84
C TRP A 107 8.39 21.26 -11.30
N PRO A 108 8.16 21.56 -12.59
CA PRO A 108 8.21 22.93 -13.08
C PRO A 108 7.08 23.75 -12.47
N GLU A 109 7.42 24.62 -11.52
CA GLU A 109 6.69 25.85 -11.22
C GLU A 109 6.70 26.74 -12.47
N ALA A 110 5.71 26.55 -13.35
CA ALA A 110 5.45 27.48 -14.43
C ALA A 110 3.99 27.43 -14.90
N MET A 111 3.02 27.65 -14.00
CA MET A 111 1.65 28.04 -14.38
C MET A 111 1.01 29.01 -13.38
N SER A 112 1.75 30.00 -12.89
CA SER A 112 1.10 31.17 -12.28
C SER A 112 2.01 32.39 -12.34
N SER A 113 1.83 33.24 -13.36
CA SER A 113 1.81 34.70 -13.24
C SER A 113 1.53 35.34 -14.60
N ALA A 114 0.43 36.11 -14.61
CA ALA A 114 0.15 37.30 -15.43
C ALA A 114 0.28 37.22 -16.96
#